data_AF-A0A519CNY1-F1
#
_entry.id   AF-A0A519CNY1-F1
#
_cell.length_a   1.000
_cell.length_b   1.000
_cell.length_c   1.000
_cell.angle_alpha   90.00
_cell.angle_beta   90.00
_cell.angle_gamma   90.00
#
_symmetry.space_group_name_H-M   'P 1'
#
loop_
_entity.id
_entity.type
_entity.pdbx_description
1 polymer ?
#
loop_
_entity_poly.entity_id
_entity_poly.type
_entity_poly.pdbx_seq_one_letter_code
_entity_poly.pdbx_strand_id
1 'polypeptide(L)'
;MDEVLRWNPSEIVISPSDAEDNTLCAMFSHLDGVAISQHRASEAKRRQCLTRVLNVADLGHLDLDDAPLAIAAAGLAADYLSTMHITDEVPLRDVEIIEEEGHLVLDQTTLRNLELTSTLTGEYEGSLLSNLNKCRTAMGRRLLKTWILRPLADIDAISARHDAVAALTRSSRRLDSLREALKGLRDMERLATQLAYNRSNGRDLLATAIALERMPAVINLCKETDNELLSHLSHELDVLSDVGENIRHTLVDHPPLGLKDGGLIRSGIDSEIDELRETAESGHSWFRELEVSLRGELEIPSLKVRIAL
;
A
#
# COMPACT_ATOMS: atom_id res chain seq x y z
N MET A 1 20.40 -1.13 -16.94
CA MET A 1 20.20 0.24 -16.43
C MET A 1 18.77 0.69 -16.69
N ASP A 2 18.28 0.45 -17.90
CA ASP A 2 16.91 0.76 -18.34
C ASP A 2 15.83 0.32 -17.33
N GLU A 3 15.90 -0.93 -16.85
CA GLU A 3 14.97 -1.43 -15.84
C GLU A 3 15.08 -0.69 -14.50
N VAL A 4 16.28 -0.39 -14.03
CA VAL A 4 16.48 0.36 -12.76
C VAL A 4 15.81 1.73 -12.84
N LEU A 5 15.90 2.43 -13.97
CA LEU A 5 15.21 3.71 -14.15
C LEU A 5 13.69 3.57 -14.32
N ARG A 6 13.22 2.53 -15.01
CA ARG A 6 11.78 2.25 -15.15
C ARG A 6 11.15 2.05 -13.77
N TRP A 7 11.78 1.25 -12.92
CA TRP A 7 11.33 1.01 -11.55
C TRP A 7 11.53 2.23 -10.64
N ASN A 8 12.60 3.00 -10.89
CA ASN A 8 13.01 4.14 -10.06
C ASN A 8 13.01 3.78 -8.56
N PRO A 9 13.79 2.76 -8.14
CA PRO A 9 13.75 2.25 -6.78
C PRO A 9 14.26 3.31 -5.80
N SER A 10 13.65 3.38 -4.62
CA SER A 10 14.19 4.20 -3.52
C SER A 10 15.42 3.57 -2.87
N GLU A 11 15.59 2.26 -3.03
CA GLU A 11 16.65 1.47 -2.43
C GLU A 11 17.02 0.28 -3.33
N ILE A 12 18.31 0.03 -3.48
CA ILE A 12 18.86 -1.15 -4.17
C ILE A 12 19.63 -1.98 -3.15
N VAL A 13 19.24 -3.24 -3.03
CA VAL A 13 19.89 -4.21 -2.14
C VAL A 13 20.84 -5.07 -2.95
N ILE A 14 22.12 -5.09 -2.55
CA ILE A 14 23.18 -5.83 -3.24
C ILE A 14 23.86 -6.81 -2.30
N SER A 15 24.39 -7.90 -2.87
CA SER A 15 25.19 -8.83 -2.09
C SER A 15 26.63 -8.33 -1.90
N PRO A 16 27.41 -8.89 -0.95
CA PRO A 16 28.77 -8.45 -0.75
C PRO A 16 29.69 -8.63 -1.97
N SER A 17 29.47 -9.67 -2.77
CA SER A 17 30.20 -9.88 -4.02
C SER A 17 29.87 -8.82 -5.07
N ASP A 18 28.61 -8.39 -5.15
CA ASP A 18 28.18 -7.38 -6.12
C ASP A 18 28.73 -5.99 -5.74
N ALA A 19 28.91 -5.74 -4.44
CA ALA A 19 29.52 -4.51 -3.93
C ALA A 19 31.02 -4.39 -4.27
N GLU A 20 31.69 -5.50 -4.60
CA GLU A 20 33.09 -5.52 -5.05
C GLU A 20 33.21 -5.36 -6.58
N ASP A 21 32.10 -5.41 -7.32
CA ASP A 21 32.10 -5.20 -8.78
C ASP A 21 32.15 -3.70 -9.11
N ASN A 22 33.29 -3.26 -9.64
CA ASN A 22 33.51 -1.87 -10.05
C ASN A 22 32.53 -1.40 -11.13
N THR A 23 32.04 -2.31 -11.99
CA THR A 23 31.10 -2.00 -13.06
C THR A 23 29.74 -1.64 -12.47
N LEU A 24 29.24 -2.47 -11.53
CA LEU A 24 27.97 -2.22 -10.84
C LEU A 24 28.06 -0.96 -9.98
N CYS A 25 29.15 -0.78 -9.24
CA CYS A 25 29.38 0.43 -8.45
C CYS A 25 29.40 1.70 -9.31
N ALA A 26 30.06 1.67 -10.47
CA ALA A 26 30.05 2.78 -11.41
C ALA A 26 28.62 3.04 -11.94
N MET A 27 27.86 2.00 -12.29
CA MET A 27 26.47 2.15 -12.72
C MET A 27 25.59 2.78 -11.65
N PHE A 28 25.67 2.32 -10.40
CA PHE A 28 24.86 2.84 -9.31
C PHE A 28 25.25 4.27 -8.89
N SER A 29 26.50 4.68 -9.13
CA SER A 29 26.95 6.04 -8.85
C SER A 29 26.23 7.12 -9.68
N HIS A 30 25.59 6.72 -10.78
CA HIS A 30 24.79 7.60 -11.64
C HIS A 30 23.31 7.67 -11.22
N LEU A 31 22.91 6.97 -10.16
CA LEU A 31 21.54 6.98 -9.65
C LEU A 31 21.41 8.03 -8.55
N ASP A 32 20.64 9.08 -8.82
CA ASP A 32 20.37 10.12 -7.84
C ASP A 32 19.26 9.71 -6.87
N GLY A 33 19.47 9.89 -5.57
CA GLY A 33 18.44 9.69 -4.54
C GLY A 33 18.09 8.24 -4.21
N VAL A 34 18.93 7.28 -4.64
CA VAL A 34 18.76 5.84 -4.37
C VAL A 34 19.70 5.41 -3.24
N ALA A 35 19.15 4.78 -2.20
CA ALA A 35 19.97 4.16 -1.16
C ALA A 35 20.56 2.83 -1.65
N ILE A 36 21.85 2.59 -1.43
CA ILE A 36 22.49 1.31 -1.74
C ILE A 36 22.75 0.59 -0.42
N SER A 37 22.08 -0.54 -0.24
CA SER A 37 22.15 -1.35 0.99
C SER A 37 22.85 -2.67 0.69
N GLN A 38 23.87 -2.98 1.48
CA GLN A 38 24.58 -4.25 1.38
C GLN A 38 23.96 -5.27 2.33
N HIS A 39 23.53 -6.41 1.81
CA HIS A 39 22.92 -7.48 2.62
C HIS A 39 23.62 -8.82 2.42
N ARG A 40 24.00 -9.46 3.54
CA ARG A 40 24.72 -10.75 3.53
C ARG A 40 23.79 -11.88 3.96
N ALA A 41 23.50 -12.77 3.02
CA ALA A 41 22.78 -14.02 3.26
C ALA A 41 23.41 -15.16 2.45
N SER A 42 23.46 -16.38 3.01
CA SER A 42 23.87 -17.57 2.27
C SER A 42 22.80 -17.95 1.24
N GLU A 43 23.18 -18.60 0.14
CA GLU A 43 22.23 -19.01 -0.89
C GLU A 43 21.12 -19.92 -0.33
N ALA A 44 21.49 -20.88 0.54
CA ALA A 44 20.53 -21.75 1.22
C ALA A 44 19.52 -20.95 2.05
N LYS A 45 19.97 -19.92 2.80
CA LYS A 45 19.09 -19.05 3.58
C LYS A 45 18.17 -18.23 2.68
N ARG A 46 18.68 -17.64 1.60
CA ARG A 46 17.88 -16.87 0.63
C ARG A 46 16.76 -17.71 0.01
N ARG A 47 17.08 -18.94 -0.41
CA ARG A 47 16.09 -19.88 -0.97
C ARG A 47 15.04 -20.27 0.07
N GLN A 48 15.47 -20.59 1.28
CA GLN A 48 14.57 -20.95 2.38
C GLN A 48 13.65 -19.78 2.78
N CYS A 49 14.16 -18.55 2.83
CA CYS A 49 13.35 -17.38 3.09
C CYS A 49 12.34 -17.14 1.97
N LEU A 50 12.76 -17.30 0.71
CA LEU A 50 11.85 -17.14 -0.43
C LEU A 50 10.72 -18.17 -0.42
N THR A 51 11.01 -19.46 -0.20
CA THR A 51 9.97 -20.49 -0.13
C THR A 51 8.99 -20.25 1.02
N ARG A 52 9.52 -19.82 2.18
CA ARG A 52 8.69 -19.46 3.34
C ARG A 52 7.80 -18.26 3.06
N VAL A 53 8.35 -17.20 2.48
CA VAL A 53 7.62 -15.96 2.16
C VAL A 53 6.53 -16.21 1.13
N LEU A 54 6.79 -17.06 0.13
CA LEU A 54 5.81 -17.47 -0.88
C LEU A 54 4.85 -18.57 -0.41
N ASN A 55 5.06 -19.11 0.79
CA ASN A 55 4.29 -20.23 1.34
C ASN A 55 4.23 -21.46 0.39
N VAL A 56 5.36 -21.79 -0.24
CA VAL A 56 5.51 -22.93 -1.16
C VAL A 56 6.53 -23.94 -0.64
N ALA A 57 6.32 -25.23 -0.97
CA ALA A 57 7.24 -26.29 -0.57
C ALA A 57 8.57 -26.24 -1.34
N ASP A 58 8.51 -25.87 -2.62
CA ASP A 58 9.65 -25.66 -3.50
C ASP A 58 9.36 -24.52 -4.48
N LEU A 59 10.41 -24.05 -5.16
CA LEU A 59 10.32 -22.98 -6.15
C LEU A 59 10.11 -23.50 -7.58
N GLY A 60 10.03 -24.83 -7.78
CA GLY A 60 9.96 -25.43 -9.12
C GLY A 60 8.63 -25.18 -9.83
N HIS A 61 7.61 -24.75 -9.09
CA HIS A 61 6.30 -24.40 -9.64
C HIS A 61 6.20 -22.94 -10.12
N LEU A 62 7.23 -22.12 -9.89
CA LEU A 62 7.19 -20.69 -10.20
C LEU A 62 7.55 -20.35 -11.66
N ASP A 63 7.71 -21.35 -12.55
CA ASP A 63 8.32 -21.18 -13.88
C ASP A 63 9.66 -20.40 -13.83
N LEU A 64 10.29 -20.37 -12.64
CA LEU A 64 11.52 -19.65 -12.33
C LEU A 64 12.78 -20.50 -12.57
N ASP A 65 12.61 -21.77 -12.92
CA ASP A 65 13.72 -22.73 -13.08
C ASP A 65 14.72 -22.26 -14.16
N ASP A 66 14.24 -21.54 -15.18
CA ASP A 66 15.07 -20.97 -16.25
C ASP A 66 15.70 -19.60 -15.89
N ALA A 67 15.46 -19.08 -14.68
CA ALA A 67 15.91 -17.76 -14.23
C ALA A 67 16.66 -17.78 -12.88
N PRO A 68 17.84 -18.44 -12.78
CA PRO A 68 18.56 -18.61 -11.51
C PRO A 68 19.00 -17.28 -10.86
N LEU A 69 19.29 -16.26 -11.66
CA LEU A 69 19.63 -14.93 -11.16
C LEU A 69 18.42 -14.20 -10.56
N ALA A 70 17.22 -14.39 -11.14
CA ALA A 70 15.99 -13.81 -10.62
C ALA A 70 15.65 -14.44 -9.25
N ILE A 71 15.77 -15.77 -9.12
CA ILE A 71 15.59 -16.47 -7.84
C ILE A 71 16.59 -15.95 -6.80
N ALA A 72 17.87 -15.81 -7.17
CA ALA A 72 18.89 -15.33 -6.25
C ALA A 72 18.63 -13.90 -5.76
N ALA A 73 18.16 -13.02 -6.65
CA ALA A 73 17.79 -11.65 -6.32
C ALA A 73 16.52 -11.58 -5.46
N ALA A 74 15.47 -12.34 -5.82
CA ALA A 74 14.23 -12.43 -5.05
C ALA A 74 14.48 -12.99 -3.64
N GLY A 75 15.31 -14.02 -3.50
CA GLY A 75 15.69 -14.57 -2.21
C GLY A 75 16.56 -13.63 -1.37
N LEU A 76 17.42 -12.82 -2.00
CA LEU A 76 18.16 -11.77 -1.30
C LEU A 76 17.20 -10.69 -0.77
N ALA A 77 16.25 -10.24 -1.58
CA ALA A 77 15.23 -9.28 -1.19
C ALA A 77 14.32 -9.81 -0.07
N ALA A 78 13.87 -11.07 -0.16
CA ALA A 78 13.06 -11.71 0.87
C ALA A 78 13.78 -11.76 2.22
N ASP A 79 15.04 -12.22 2.25
CA ASP A 79 15.83 -12.25 3.49
C ASP A 79 16.13 -10.85 4.04
N TYR A 80 16.37 -9.87 3.16
CA TYR A 80 16.57 -8.48 3.56
C TYR A 80 15.32 -7.89 4.22
N LEU A 81 14.15 -8.08 3.59
CA LEU A 81 12.86 -7.63 4.13
C LEU A 81 12.58 -8.29 5.48
N SER A 82 12.78 -9.60 5.62
CA SER A 82 12.62 -10.28 6.91
C SER A 82 13.53 -9.70 7.99
N THR A 83 14.78 -9.37 7.63
CA THR A 83 15.75 -8.76 8.55
C THR A 83 15.33 -7.35 8.97
N MET A 84 14.88 -6.52 8.02
CA MET A 84 14.48 -5.13 8.29
C MET A 84 13.15 -5.01 9.04
N HIS A 85 12.22 -5.92 8.78
CA HIS A 85 10.92 -5.91 9.46
C HIS A 85 10.95 -6.64 10.80
N ILE A 86 12.04 -7.34 11.13
CA ILE A 86 12.15 -8.21 12.32
C ILE A 86 10.99 -9.21 12.33
N THR A 87 10.61 -9.71 11.14
CA THR A 87 9.56 -10.70 10.98
C THR A 87 10.02 -11.80 10.05
N ASP A 88 9.69 -13.03 10.42
CA ASP A 88 10.00 -14.20 9.60
C ASP A 88 9.06 -14.35 8.40
N GLU A 89 7.86 -13.79 8.51
CA GLU A 89 6.85 -13.75 7.47
C GLU A 89 6.70 -12.30 6.98
N VAL A 90 7.04 -12.10 5.71
CA VAL A 90 6.78 -10.88 4.95
C VAL A 90 5.63 -11.28 4.02
N PRO A 91 4.41 -10.75 4.19
CA PRO A 91 3.28 -11.13 3.34
C PRO A 91 3.52 -10.60 1.92
N LEU A 92 4.15 -11.42 1.08
CA LEU A 92 4.19 -11.26 -0.36
C LEU A 92 3.07 -12.12 -0.94
N ARG A 93 2.29 -11.54 -1.85
CA ARG A 93 1.14 -12.24 -2.43
C ARG A 93 1.59 -13.21 -3.51
N ASP A 94 2.33 -12.68 -4.48
CA ASP A 94 2.86 -13.41 -5.62
C ASP A 94 4.20 -12.81 -6.04
N VAL A 95 5.03 -13.63 -6.68
CA VAL A 95 6.26 -13.21 -7.37
C VAL A 95 6.12 -13.62 -8.82
N GLU A 96 6.19 -12.65 -9.72
CA GLU A 96 6.08 -12.86 -11.15
C GLU A 96 7.39 -12.45 -11.84
N ILE A 97 7.81 -13.25 -12.82
CA ILE A 97 8.84 -12.81 -13.76
C ILE A 97 8.18 -11.86 -14.73
N ILE A 98 8.71 -10.64 -14.82
CA ILE A 98 8.25 -9.71 -15.84
C ILE A 98 9.10 -9.91 -17.08
N GLU A 99 8.54 -10.60 -18.05
CA GLU A 99 9.15 -10.79 -19.36
C GLU A 99 9.23 -9.46 -20.13
N GLU A 100 10.26 -9.32 -20.96
CA GLU A 100 10.35 -8.22 -21.92
C GLU A 100 9.42 -8.46 -23.13
N GLU A 101 9.09 -9.72 -23.40
CA GLU A 101 8.18 -10.13 -24.45
C GLU A 101 6.76 -9.61 -24.20
N GLY A 102 6.04 -9.27 -25.27
CA GLY A 102 4.70 -8.67 -25.17
C GLY A 102 4.67 -7.17 -24.84
N HIS A 103 5.83 -6.51 -24.67
CA HIS A 103 5.94 -5.07 -24.46
C HIS A 103 6.83 -4.38 -25.48
N LEU A 104 6.58 -3.08 -25.71
CA LEU A 104 7.48 -2.24 -26.50
C LEU A 104 8.75 -1.93 -25.69
N VAL A 105 9.91 -2.33 -26.21
CA VAL A 105 11.20 -2.01 -25.60
C VAL A 105 11.53 -0.53 -25.84
N LEU A 106 11.58 0.25 -24.77
CA LEU A 106 12.00 1.64 -24.76
C LEU A 106 13.34 1.78 -24.03
N ASP A 107 14.37 2.22 -24.73
CA ASP A 107 15.68 2.47 -24.14
C ASP A 107 15.66 3.71 -23.22
N GLN A 108 16.69 3.83 -22.37
CA GLN A 108 16.81 4.96 -21.45
C GLN A 108 16.74 6.33 -22.16
N THR A 109 17.39 6.46 -23.31
CA THR A 109 17.42 7.71 -24.07
C THR A 109 16.02 8.09 -24.54
N THR A 110 15.22 7.12 -25.03
CA THR A 110 13.84 7.34 -25.43
C THR A 110 12.96 7.70 -24.24
N LEU A 111 13.04 6.95 -23.14
CA LEU A 111 12.25 7.23 -21.92
C LEU A 111 12.50 8.67 -21.40
N ARG A 112 13.76 9.12 -21.42
CA ARG A 112 14.16 10.46 -20.99
C ARG A 112 13.74 11.54 -21.98
N ASN A 113 13.99 11.34 -23.27
CA ASN A 113 13.70 12.34 -24.31
C ASN A 113 12.19 12.53 -24.54
N LEU A 114 11.38 11.50 -24.28
CA LEU A 114 9.92 11.60 -24.33
C LEU A 114 9.31 12.19 -23.05
N GLU A 115 10.13 12.50 -22.05
CA GLU A 115 9.70 13.10 -20.77
C GLU A 115 8.50 12.36 -20.15
N LEU A 116 8.54 11.02 -20.13
CA LEU A 116 7.37 10.21 -19.82
C LEU A 116 6.86 10.42 -18.38
N THR A 117 7.78 10.45 -17.41
CA THR A 117 7.45 10.59 -15.98
C THR A 117 7.95 11.89 -15.36
N SER A 118 8.96 12.50 -15.98
CA SER A 118 9.59 13.75 -15.57
C SER A 118 10.17 14.43 -16.80
N THR A 119 10.29 15.75 -16.76
CA THR A 119 10.96 16.55 -17.79
C THR A 119 12.48 16.28 -17.81
N LEU A 120 13.17 16.82 -18.81
CA LEU A 120 14.64 16.77 -18.92
C LEU A 120 15.35 17.43 -17.73
N THR A 121 14.68 18.37 -17.05
CA THR A 121 15.16 19.03 -15.82
C THR A 121 14.81 18.25 -14.55
N GLY A 122 14.07 17.14 -14.67
CA GLY A 122 13.67 16.28 -13.54
C GLY A 122 12.35 16.69 -12.88
N GLU A 123 11.59 17.62 -13.46
CA GLU A 123 10.32 18.08 -12.90
C GLU A 123 9.18 17.12 -13.27
N TYR A 124 8.25 16.89 -12.34
CA TYR A 124 7.05 16.11 -12.64
C TYR A 124 6.11 16.89 -13.58
N GLU A 125 5.88 18.17 -13.30
CA GLU A 125 5.03 19.03 -14.11
C GLU A 125 5.61 19.21 -15.52
N GLY A 126 4.76 19.09 -16.53
CA GLY A 126 5.19 19.13 -17.94
C GLY A 126 5.44 17.76 -18.56
N SER A 127 5.68 16.72 -17.76
CA SER A 127 5.83 15.33 -18.24
C SER A 127 4.54 14.75 -18.85
N LEU A 128 4.64 13.70 -19.66
CA LEU A 128 3.47 12.99 -20.20
C LEU A 128 2.56 12.48 -19.08
N LEU A 129 3.14 11.86 -18.05
CA LEU A 129 2.39 11.35 -16.89
C LEU A 129 1.64 12.47 -16.19
N SER A 130 2.24 13.65 -15.97
CA SER A 130 1.56 14.78 -15.33
C SER A 130 0.32 15.24 -16.11
N ASN A 131 0.42 15.26 -17.44
CA ASN A 131 -0.66 15.65 -18.32
C ASN A 131 -1.81 14.63 -18.33
N LEU A 132 -1.47 13.33 -18.41
CA LEU A 132 -2.46 12.24 -18.49
C LEU A 132 -3.09 11.87 -17.15
N ASN A 133 -2.40 12.11 -16.04
CA ASN A 133 -2.83 11.64 -14.72
C ASN A 133 -4.07 12.38 -14.22
N LYS A 134 -5.24 11.81 -14.54
CA LYS A 134 -6.57 12.18 -14.00
C LYS A 134 -7.18 11.04 -13.17
N CYS A 135 -6.33 10.13 -12.68
CA CYS A 135 -6.68 9.02 -11.82
C CYS A 135 -7.28 9.51 -10.51
N ARG A 136 -8.22 8.73 -9.95
CA ARG A 136 -8.91 9.08 -8.69
C ARG A 136 -8.31 8.41 -7.46
N THR A 137 -7.42 7.45 -7.65
CA THR A 137 -6.72 6.70 -6.59
C THR A 137 -5.21 6.76 -6.81
N ALA A 138 -4.45 6.60 -5.72
CA ALA A 138 -2.99 6.54 -5.79
C ALA A 138 -2.50 5.26 -6.49
N MET A 139 -3.14 4.12 -6.22
CA MET A 139 -2.87 2.86 -6.94
C MET A 139 -3.13 2.97 -8.44
N GLY A 140 -4.20 3.68 -8.85
CA GLY A 140 -4.46 3.93 -10.27
C GLY A 140 -3.41 4.82 -10.94
N ARG A 141 -2.84 5.78 -10.20
CA ARG A 141 -1.70 6.59 -10.68
C ARG A 141 -0.45 5.73 -10.87
N ARG A 142 -0.15 4.84 -9.92
CA ARG A 142 0.98 3.90 -10.01
C ARG A 142 0.82 3.00 -11.23
N LEU A 143 -0.37 2.43 -11.43
CA LEU A 143 -0.69 1.60 -12.60
C LEU A 143 -0.53 2.36 -13.92
N LEU A 144 -1.03 3.60 -14.01
CA LEU A 144 -0.85 4.44 -15.20
C LEU A 144 0.63 4.69 -15.51
N LYS A 145 1.44 4.99 -14.50
CA LYS A 145 2.89 5.13 -14.67
C LYS A 145 3.49 3.84 -15.25
N THR A 146 3.13 2.67 -14.71
CA THR A 146 3.59 1.37 -15.21
C THR A 146 3.21 1.18 -16.68
N TRP A 147 1.96 1.46 -17.07
CA TRP A 147 1.51 1.31 -18.46
C TRP A 147 2.21 2.25 -19.44
N ILE A 148 2.54 3.47 -19.02
CA ILE A 148 3.29 4.41 -19.86
C ILE A 148 4.73 3.91 -20.07
N LEU A 149 5.36 3.37 -19.03
CA LEU A 149 6.74 2.89 -19.10
C LEU A 149 6.88 1.52 -19.76
N ARG A 150 5.81 0.74 -19.82
CA ARG A 150 5.75 -0.60 -20.44
C ARG A 150 4.54 -0.71 -21.37
N PRO A 151 4.57 -0.05 -22.54
CA PRO A 151 3.48 -0.16 -23.51
C PRO A 151 3.30 -1.61 -23.95
N LEU A 152 2.05 -2.04 -24.12
CA LEU A 152 1.75 -3.38 -24.65
C LEU A 152 2.14 -3.47 -26.13
N ALA A 153 2.57 -4.65 -26.56
CA ALA A 153 2.75 -5.03 -27.95
C ALA A 153 1.65 -5.99 -28.45
N ASP A 154 0.87 -6.57 -27.53
CA ASP A 154 -0.26 -7.44 -27.84
C ASP A 154 -1.50 -6.64 -28.30
N ILE A 155 -1.91 -6.87 -29.54
CA ILE A 155 -3.03 -6.20 -30.19
C ILE A 155 -4.37 -6.53 -29.50
N ASP A 156 -4.55 -7.75 -29.01
CA ASP A 156 -5.81 -8.16 -28.39
C ASP A 156 -5.97 -7.48 -27.03
N ALA A 157 -4.91 -7.45 -26.22
CA ALA A 157 -4.88 -6.72 -24.96
C ALA A 157 -5.04 -5.19 -25.15
N ILE A 158 -4.43 -4.62 -26.20
CA ILE A 158 -4.64 -3.21 -26.55
C ILE A 158 -6.11 -2.96 -26.91
N SER A 159 -6.68 -3.79 -27.77
CA SER A 159 -8.07 -3.66 -28.24
C SER A 159 -9.06 -3.75 -27.09
N ALA A 160 -8.87 -4.71 -26.17
CA ALA A 160 -9.70 -4.86 -24.97
C ALA A 160 -9.69 -3.59 -24.09
N ARG A 161 -8.53 -2.94 -23.92
CA ARG A 161 -8.43 -1.65 -23.20
C ARG A 161 -9.17 -0.53 -23.94
N HIS A 162 -9.03 -0.45 -25.26
CA HIS A 162 -9.72 0.54 -26.07
C HIS A 162 -11.24 0.37 -26.00
N ASP A 163 -11.74 -0.86 -26.06
CA ASP A 163 -13.17 -1.16 -25.98
C ASP A 163 -13.74 -0.80 -24.60
N ALA A 164 -13.01 -1.06 -23.52
CA ALA A 164 -13.42 -0.65 -22.18
C ALA A 164 -13.51 0.88 -22.05
N VAL A 165 -12.53 1.62 -22.59
CA VAL A 165 -12.56 3.09 -22.61
C VAL A 165 -13.74 3.60 -23.45
N ALA A 166 -13.98 3.02 -24.61
CA ALA A 166 -15.10 3.35 -25.47
C ALA A 166 -16.45 3.11 -24.75
N ALA A 167 -16.58 1.98 -24.04
CA ALA A 167 -17.80 1.66 -23.31
C ALA A 167 -18.06 2.63 -22.14
N LEU A 168 -17.03 3.01 -21.38
CA LEU A 168 -17.14 4.00 -20.30
C LEU A 168 -17.48 5.40 -20.81
N THR A 169 -16.95 5.80 -21.96
CA THR A 169 -17.14 7.15 -22.51
C THR A 169 -18.49 7.34 -23.20
N ARG A 170 -19.24 6.27 -23.51
CA ARG A 170 -20.62 6.35 -24.03
C ARG A 170 -21.60 7.04 -23.08
N SER A 171 -21.33 7.06 -21.77
CA SER A 171 -22.18 7.70 -20.77
C SER A 171 -21.36 8.54 -19.79
N SER A 172 -21.36 9.86 -20.00
CA SER A 172 -20.67 10.81 -19.11
C SER A 172 -21.13 10.68 -17.65
N ARG A 173 -22.44 10.54 -17.42
CA ARG A 173 -23.02 10.35 -16.09
C ARG A 173 -22.47 9.10 -15.40
N ARG A 174 -22.36 7.97 -16.12
CA ARG A 174 -21.85 6.73 -15.55
C ARG A 174 -20.36 6.85 -15.23
N LEU A 175 -19.60 7.43 -16.15
CA LEU A 175 -18.18 7.70 -15.95
C LEU A 175 -17.93 8.59 -14.72
N ASP A 176 -18.70 9.67 -14.55
CA ASP A 176 -18.60 10.55 -13.38
C ASP A 176 -18.96 9.81 -12.08
N SER A 177 -20.02 8.98 -12.12
CA SER A 177 -20.42 8.16 -10.97
C SER A 177 -19.31 7.17 -10.57
N LEU A 178 -18.68 6.52 -11.55
CA LEU A 178 -17.56 5.60 -11.31
C LEU A 178 -16.34 6.36 -10.75
N ARG A 179 -16.04 7.54 -11.29
CA ARG A 179 -14.93 8.37 -10.81
C ARG A 179 -15.13 8.82 -9.36
N GLU A 180 -16.34 9.19 -8.96
CA GLU A 180 -16.62 9.55 -7.56
C GLU A 180 -16.58 8.33 -6.64
N ALA A 181 -17.07 7.16 -7.08
CA ALA A 181 -16.94 5.91 -6.32
C ALA A 181 -15.47 5.55 -6.08
N LEU A 182 -14.63 5.60 -7.13
CA LEU A 182 -13.19 5.33 -7.05
C LEU A 182 -12.45 6.32 -6.15
N LYS A 183 -12.82 7.61 -6.17
CA LYS A 183 -12.22 8.63 -5.31
C LYS A 183 -12.36 8.29 -3.82
N GLY A 184 -13.47 7.64 -3.44
CA GLY A 184 -13.72 7.18 -2.07
C GLY A 184 -12.81 6.03 -1.61
N LEU A 185 -12.23 5.26 -2.53
CA LEU A 185 -11.37 4.11 -2.20
C LEU A 185 -9.98 4.50 -1.68
N ARG A 186 -9.53 5.75 -1.93
CA ARG A 186 -8.20 6.26 -1.53
C ARG A 186 -7.06 5.37 -2.07
N ASP A 187 -6.19 4.87 -1.18
CA ASP A 187 -5.04 4.02 -1.49
C ASP A 187 -5.19 2.69 -0.76
N MET A 188 -6.08 1.82 -1.27
CA MET A 188 -6.35 0.52 -0.65
C MET A 188 -5.16 -0.42 -0.69
N GLU A 189 -4.34 -0.34 -1.74
CA GLU A 189 -3.11 -1.14 -1.85
C GLU A 189 -2.21 -0.87 -0.64
N ARG A 190 -1.94 0.41 -0.34
CA ARG A 190 -1.17 0.80 0.86
C ARG A 190 -1.84 0.34 2.15
N LEU A 191 -3.16 0.53 2.28
CA LEU A 191 -3.90 0.14 3.49
C LEU A 191 -3.85 -1.36 3.73
N ALA A 192 -4.03 -2.18 2.69
CA ALA A 192 -3.92 -3.63 2.74
C ALA A 192 -2.50 -4.05 3.16
N THR A 193 -1.46 -3.41 2.61
CA THR A 193 -0.08 -3.65 3.04
C THR A 193 0.11 -3.34 4.53
N GLN A 194 -0.34 -2.18 5.02
CA GLN A 194 -0.20 -1.83 6.44
C GLN A 194 -0.95 -2.81 7.36
N LEU A 195 -2.11 -3.30 6.94
CA LEU A 195 -2.87 -4.31 7.67
C LEU A 195 -2.11 -5.63 7.72
N ALA A 196 -1.57 -6.08 6.60
CA ALA A 196 -0.81 -7.33 6.52
C ALA A 196 0.43 -7.32 7.43
N TYR A 197 1.06 -6.16 7.63
CA TYR A 197 2.19 -6.00 8.57
C TYR A 197 1.78 -5.70 10.02
N ASN A 198 0.49 -5.72 10.36
CA ASN A 198 -0.02 -5.30 11.68
C ASN A 198 0.46 -3.90 12.10
N ARG A 199 0.63 -3.00 11.14
CA ARG A 199 1.09 -1.61 11.34
C ARG A 199 -0.02 -0.57 11.16
N SER A 200 -1.24 -1.00 10.80
CA SER A 200 -2.38 -0.10 10.67
C SER A 200 -2.81 0.48 12.02
N ASN A 201 -3.13 1.77 12.01
CA ASN A 201 -3.77 2.44 13.14
C ASN A 201 -5.31 2.50 12.97
N GLY A 202 -6.01 3.04 13.97
CA GLY A 202 -7.47 3.19 13.92
C GLY A 202 -8.00 4.02 12.75
N ARG A 203 -7.24 5.02 12.29
CA ARG A 203 -7.60 5.84 11.12
C ARG A 203 -7.44 5.10 9.81
N ASP A 204 -6.41 4.26 9.70
CA ASP A 204 -6.21 3.39 8.53
C ASP A 204 -7.36 2.35 8.47
N LEU A 205 -7.73 1.73 9.59
CA LEU A 205 -8.87 0.81 9.66
C LEU A 205 -10.18 1.49 9.24
N LEU A 206 -10.46 2.68 9.77
CA LEU A 206 -11.65 3.44 9.39
C LEU A 206 -11.62 3.84 7.90
N ALA A 207 -10.46 4.21 7.37
CA ALA A 207 -10.30 4.51 5.95
C ALA A 207 -10.55 3.28 5.07
N THR A 208 -10.13 2.09 5.51
CA THR A 208 -10.45 0.82 4.85
C THR A 208 -11.95 0.57 4.85
N ALA A 209 -12.63 0.72 5.99
CA ALA A 209 -14.08 0.53 6.07
C ALA A 209 -14.84 1.46 5.12
N ILE A 210 -14.47 2.75 5.08
CA ILE A 210 -15.06 3.74 4.16
C ILE A 210 -14.82 3.35 2.68
N ALA A 211 -13.66 2.77 2.36
CA ALA A 211 -13.38 2.29 1.02
C ALA A 211 -14.26 1.07 0.66
N LEU A 212 -14.40 0.11 1.57
CA LEU A 212 -15.25 -1.08 1.38
C LEU A 212 -16.72 -0.71 1.18
N GLU A 213 -17.25 0.28 1.90
CA GLU A 213 -18.60 0.83 1.70
C GLU A 213 -18.86 1.31 0.25
N ARG A 214 -17.80 1.68 -0.49
CA ARG A 214 -17.90 2.15 -1.89
C ARG A 214 -17.73 1.04 -2.91
N MET A 215 -17.19 -0.11 -2.52
CA MET A 215 -16.90 -1.22 -3.43
C MET A 215 -18.14 -1.72 -4.20
N PRO A 216 -19.33 -1.88 -3.58
CA PRO A 216 -20.53 -2.32 -4.29
C PRO A 216 -20.89 -1.39 -5.46
N ALA A 217 -20.73 -0.08 -5.29
CA ALA A 217 -21.02 0.89 -6.35
C ALA A 217 -20.06 0.74 -7.54
N VAL A 218 -18.77 0.50 -7.28
CA VAL A 218 -17.76 0.27 -8.33
C VAL A 218 -18.10 -0.99 -9.12
N ILE A 219 -18.38 -2.10 -8.44
CA ILE A 219 -18.72 -3.38 -9.08
C ILE A 219 -19.98 -3.23 -9.96
N ASN A 220 -21.04 -2.61 -9.44
CA ASN A 220 -22.29 -2.43 -10.18
C ASN A 220 -22.10 -1.56 -11.43
N LEU A 221 -21.39 -0.44 -11.32
CA LEU A 221 -21.12 0.45 -12.45
C LEU A 221 -20.28 -0.22 -13.55
N CYS A 222 -19.33 -1.08 -13.18
CA CYS A 222 -18.57 -1.89 -14.14
C CYS A 222 -19.47 -2.89 -14.86
N LYS A 223 -20.32 -3.61 -14.13
CA LYS A 223 -21.27 -4.59 -14.70
C LYS A 223 -22.29 -3.96 -15.64
N GLU A 224 -22.75 -2.74 -15.37
CA GLU A 224 -23.69 -1.99 -16.22
C GLU A 224 -23.12 -1.49 -17.55
N THR A 225 -21.81 -1.67 -17.78
CA THR A 225 -21.13 -1.11 -18.97
C THR A 225 -21.17 -2.05 -20.18
N ASP A 226 -21.72 -3.27 -20.04
CA ASP A 226 -21.81 -4.29 -21.10
C ASP A 226 -20.47 -4.48 -21.84
N ASN A 227 -19.37 -4.59 -21.09
CA ASN A 227 -18.01 -4.76 -21.63
C ASN A 227 -17.31 -5.93 -20.91
N GLU A 228 -16.69 -6.82 -21.69
CA GLU A 228 -16.09 -8.05 -21.19
C GLU A 228 -14.96 -7.79 -20.19
N LEU A 229 -14.04 -6.87 -20.50
CA LEU A 229 -12.91 -6.56 -19.62
C LEU A 229 -13.40 -5.97 -18.28
N LEU A 230 -14.34 -5.03 -18.30
CA LEU A 230 -14.89 -4.45 -17.06
C LEU A 230 -15.70 -5.46 -16.24
N SER A 231 -16.42 -6.37 -16.91
CA SER A 231 -17.12 -7.46 -16.25
C SER A 231 -16.14 -8.42 -15.60
N HIS A 232 -15.08 -8.82 -16.31
CA HIS A 232 -14.02 -9.69 -15.78
C HIS A 232 -13.34 -9.07 -14.54
N LEU A 233 -12.90 -7.80 -14.64
CA LEU A 233 -12.26 -7.07 -13.53
C LEU A 233 -13.16 -6.90 -12.29
N SER A 234 -14.48 -6.94 -12.45
CA SER A 234 -15.43 -6.80 -11.35
C SER A 234 -16.02 -8.12 -10.86
N HIS A 235 -15.71 -9.24 -11.53
CA HIS A 235 -16.27 -10.54 -11.21
C HIS A 235 -15.67 -11.13 -9.92
N GLU A 236 -14.36 -10.99 -9.76
CA GLU A 236 -13.61 -11.56 -8.62
C GLU A 236 -13.53 -10.63 -7.41
N LEU A 237 -14.07 -9.42 -7.51
CA LEU A 237 -14.06 -8.46 -6.41
C LEU A 237 -15.12 -8.81 -5.36
N ASP A 238 -14.67 -9.18 -4.17
CA ASP A 238 -15.50 -9.24 -2.98
C ASP A 238 -15.74 -7.82 -2.43
N VAL A 239 -16.98 -7.53 -2.06
CA VAL A 239 -17.38 -6.27 -1.44
C VAL A 239 -16.91 -6.15 0.01
N LEU A 240 -16.70 -7.28 0.71
CA LEU A 240 -16.27 -7.34 2.11
C LEU A 240 -17.11 -6.42 3.02
N SER A 241 -18.42 -6.37 2.78
CA SER A 241 -19.33 -5.46 3.48
C SER A 241 -19.41 -5.77 4.98
N ASP A 242 -19.35 -7.04 5.34
CA ASP A 242 -19.28 -7.53 6.71
C ASP A 242 -18.05 -7.01 7.47
N VAL A 243 -16.88 -6.99 6.82
CA VAL A 243 -15.64 -6.44 7.39
C VAL A 243 -15.77 -4.93 7.58
N GLY A 244 -16.27 -4.22 6.56
CA GLY A 244 -16.51 -2.78 6.65
C GLY A 244 -17.46 -2.41 7.80
N GLU A 245 -18.59 -3.09 7.89
CA GLU A 245 -19.59 -2.90 8.94
C GLU A 245 -19.03 -3.20 10.34
N ASN A 246 -18.28 -4.28 10.49
CA ASN A 246 -17.64 -4.64 11.75
C ASN A 246 -16.70 -3.53 12.23
N ILE A 247 -15.84 -3.01 11.35
CA ILE A 247 -14.93 -1.91 11.69
C ILE A 247 -15.72 -0.66 12.09
N ARG A 248 -16.78 -0.30 11.36
CA ARG A 248 -17.62 0.87 11.67
C ARG A 248 -18.37 0.75 12.99
N HIS A 249 -18.85 -0.44 13.31
CA HIS A 249 -19.55 -0.72 14.55
C HIS A 249 -18.57 -0.66 15.74
N THR A 250 -17.39 -1.27 15.58
CA THR A 250 -16.38 -1.42 16.63
C THR A 250 -15.64 -0.13 16.94
N LEU A 251 -15.28 0.68 15.94
CA LEU A 251 -14.45 1.87 16.12
C LEU A 251 -15.28 3.16 16.28
N VAL A 252 -14.72 4.12 17.01
CA VAL A 252 -15.25 5.48 17.07
C VAL A 252 -15.05 6.21 15.73
N ASP A 253 -15.91 7.20 15.43
CA ASP A 253 -15.88 7.92 14.14
C ASP A 253 -14.63 8.80 13.95
N HIS A 254 -13.99 9.18 15.06
CA HIS A 254 -12.78 10.00 15.09
C HIS A 254 -11.69 9.32 15.93
N PRO A 255 -11.05 8.26 15.40
CA PRO A 255 -10.08 7.50 16.18
C PRO A 255 -8.83 8.33 16.49
N PRO A 256 -8.21 8.10 17.66
CA PRO A 256 -6.97 8.75 18.07
C PRO A 256 -5.82 8.45 17.09
N LEU A 257 -4.73 9.20 17.21
CA LEU A 257 -3.54 8.99 16.39
C LEU A 257 -2.77 7.74 16.82
N GLY A 258 -2.55 7.57 18.13
CA GLY A 258 -1.84 6.43 18.69
C GLY A 258 -2.79 5.44 19.37
N LEU A 259 -2.48 4.15 19.29
CA LEU A 259 -3.15 3.12 20.09
C LEU A 259 -3.01 3.38 21.60
N LYS A 260 -1.90 4.01 22.01
CA LYS A 260 -1.59 4.34 23.41
C LYS A 260 -2.50 5.43 23.99
N ASP A 261 -3.13 6.23 23.14
CA ASP A 261 -3.99 7.33 23.59
C ASP A 261 -5.36 6.82 24.10
N GLY A 262 -5.70 5.55 23.83
CA GLY A 262 -6.98 4.96 24.22
C GLY A 262 -8.18 5.56 23.47
N GLY A 263 -9.41 5.18 23.85
CA GLY A 263 -10.63 5.75 23.25
C GLY A 263 -10.91 5.34 21.79
N LEU A 264 -10.31 4.24 21.34
CA LEU A 264 -10.46 3.74 19.97
C LEU A 264 -11.77 2.96 19.74
N ILE A 265 -12.15 2.14 20.71
CA ILE A 265 -13.30 1.22 20.62
C ILE A 265 -14.56 1.94 21.10
N ARG A 266 -15.68 1.80 20.40
CA ARG A 266 -16.98 2.40 20.77
C ARG A 266 -17.51 1.79 22.07
N SER A 267 -18.30 2.54 22.83
CA SER A 267 -19.03 2.01 24.00
C SER A 267 -20.06 0.96 23.56
N GLY A 268 -20.30 -0.04 24.41
CA GLY A 268 -21.23 -1.15 24.19
C GLY A 268 -20.65 -2.32 23.38
N ILE A 269 -19.38 -2.24 22.96
CA ILE A 269 -18.72 -3.31 22.21
C ILE A 269 -18.15 -4.38 23.13
N ASP A 270 -17.58 -3.96 24.25
CA ASP A 270 -16.91 -4.84 25.21
C ASP A 270 -17.20 -4.31 26.62
N SER A 271 -17.88 -5.14 27.41
CA SER A 271 -18.32 -4.77 28.76
C SER A 271 -17.14 -4.54 29.71
N GLU A 272 -16.05 -5.30 29.58
CA GLU A 272 -14.87 -5.15 30.43
C GLU A 272 -14.18 -3.81 30.13
N ILE A 273 -14.05 -3.45 28.85
CA ILE A 273 -13.49 -2.16 28.46
C ILE A 273 -14.36 -1.00 28.95
N ASP A 274 -15.69 -1.13 28.89
CA ASP A 274 -16.61 -0.10 29.36
C ASP A 274 -16.57 0.06 30.89
N GLU A 275 -16.53 -1.04 31.65
CA GLU A 275 -16.36 -1.02 33.11
C GLU A 275 -15.04 -0.35 33.52
N LEU A 276 -13.95 -0.64 32.80
CA LEU A 276 -12.65 -0.02 33.04
C LEU A 276 -12.66 1.49 32.75
N ARG A 277 -13.38 1.95 31.70
CA ARG A 277 -13.56 3.39 31.42
C ARG A 277 -14.36 4.08 32.51
N GLU A 278 -15.48 3.48 32.94
CA GLU A 278 -16.32 4.03 33.99
C GLU A 278 -15.54 4.14 35.32
N THR A 279 -14.72 3.14 35.63
CA THR A 279 -13.84 3.16 36.80
C THR A 279 -12.80 4.29 36.72
N ALA A 280 -12.21 4.52 35.54
CA ALA A 280 -11.26 5.63 35.34
C ALA A 280 -11.95 7.01 35.47
N GLU A 281 -13.13 7.18 34.88
CA GLU A 281 -13.91 8.42 34.93
C GLU A 281 -14.41 8.75 36.34
N SER A 282 -14.89 7.74 37.07
CA SER A 282 -15.32 7.89 38.47
C SER A 282 -14.15 8.25 39.37
N GLY A 283 -12.96 7.66 39.17
CA GLY A 283 -11.74 8.06 39.89
C GLY A 283 -11.37 9.52 39.66
N HIS A 284 -11.39 10.00 38.40
CA HIS A 284 -11.13 11.41 38.09
C HIS A 284 -12.17 12.37 38.68
N SER A 285 -13.43 11.93 38.77
CA SER A 285 -14.52 12.71 39.37
C SER A 285 -14.34 12.79 40.89
N TRP A 286 -14.02 11.67 41.54
CA TRP A 286 -13.69 11.61 42.95
C TRP A 286 -12.52 12.52 43.34
N PHE A 287 -11.44 12.56 42.55
CA PHE A 287 -10.32 13.49 42.80
C PHE A 287 -10.74 14.97 42.69
N ARG A 288 -11.61 15.30 41.72
CA ARG A 288 -12.15 16.67 41.59
C ARG A 288 -13.00 17.05 42.79
N GLU A 289 -13.86 16.15 43.25
CA GLU A 289 -14.70 16.36 44.43
C GLU A 289 -13.85 16.51 45.71
N LEU A 290 -12.83 15.66 45.87
CA LEU A 290 -11.89 15.74 46.98
C LEU A 290 -11.14 17.08 47.01
N GLU A 291 -10.67 17.55 45.85
CA GLU A 291 -10.00 18.86 45.76
C GLU A 291 -10.92 20.00 46.17
N VAL A 292 -12.19 19.99 45.72
CA VAL A 292 -13.18 21.00 46.12
C VAL A 292 -13.47 20.95 47.62
N SER A 293 -13.64 19.75 48.17
CA SER A 293 -13.88 19.54 49.60
C SER A 293 -12.72 20.09 50.44
N LEU A 294 -11.49 19.73 50.10
CA LEU A 294 -10.29 20.15 50.85
C LEU A 294 -10.03 21.66 50.74
N ARG A 295 -10.33 22.29 49.59
CA ARG A 295 -10.26 23.76 49.45
C ARG A 295 -11.21 24.47 50.42
N GLY A 296 -12.42 23.94 50.58
CA GLY A 296 -13.43 24.49 51.49
C GLY A 296 -13.05 24.27 52.96
N GLU A 297 -12.62 23.06 53.31
CA GLU A 297 -12.28 22.68 54.68
C GLU A 297 -11.02 23.38 55.20
N LEU A 298 -10.00 23.54 54.37
CA LEU A 298 -8.72 24.13 54.76
C LEU A 298 -8.62 25.63 54.48
N GLU A 299 -9.63 26.23 53.83
CA GLU A 299 -9.65 27.64 53.39
C GLU A 299 -8.43 28.05 52.53
N ILE A 300 -7.89 27.11 51.74
CA ILE A 300 -6.76 27.35 50.83
C ILE A 300 -7.27 27.24 49.37
N PRO A 301 -7.64 28.36 48.71
CA PRO A 301 -8.18 28.34 47.35
C PRO A 301 -7.19 27.80 46.31
N SER A 302 -5.89 27.90 46.59
CA SER A 302 -4.81 27.47 45.69
C SER A 302 -4.46 25.98 45.81
N LEU A 303 -5.07 25.23 46.73
CA LEU A 303 -4.79 23.81 46.94
C LEU A 303 -5.12 23.01 45.68
N LYS A 304 -4.23 22.12 45.27
CA LYS A 304 -4.45 21.19 44.14
C LYS A 304 -4.10 19.78 44.58
N VAL A 305 -4.96 18.82 44.23
CA VAL A 305 -4.69 17.40 44.43
C VAL A 305 -4.02 16.88 43.15
N ARG A 306 -2.83 16.30 43.29
CA ARG A 306 -2.09 15.70 42.17
C ARG A 306 -1.90 14.22 42.42
N ILE A 307 -2.10 13.44 41.37
CA ILE A 307 -1.71 12.02 41.36
C ILE A 307 -0.19 12.00 41.16
N ALA A 308 0.53 11.44 42.13
CA ALA A 308 1.92 11.07 41.94
C ALA A 308 1.94 9.76 41.15
N LEU A 309 2.35 9.84 39.88
CA LEU A 309 2.68 8.69 39.04
C LEU A 309 4.15 8.32 39.23
#